data_AF-A0A0C9PZ05-F1
#
_entry.id   AF-A0A0C9PZ05-F1
#
_cell.length_a   1.000
_cell.length_b   1.000
_cell.length_c   1.000
_cell.angle_alpha   90.00
_cell.angle_beta   90.00
_cell.angle_gamma   90.00
#
_symmetry.space_group_name_H-M   'P 1'
#
loop_
_entity.id
_entity.type
_entity.pdbx_description
1 polymer ?
#
loop_
_entity_poly.entity_id
_entity_poly.type
_entity_poly.pdbx_seq_one_letter_code
_entity_poly.pdbx_strand_id
1 'polypeptide(L)'
;NSPETCFVKYGAVSLKSKACHEIALRILLQHIAAHAGRYGRYIVPLLSVSVDFYIRVFVRIYTGQIKCKENTSNLGMIYQCTGCETMTIHPLGMKKLNAGCKLPVGPPVDQLCKFCRYKHHVSIIEVVMLE
;
A
#
# COMPACT_ATOMS: atom_id res chain seq x y z
N ASN A 1 14.95 3.78 -9.07
CA ASN A 1 14.18 2.76 -8.34
C ASN A 1 14.88 1.42 -8.44
N SER A 2 15.52 0.99 -7.36
CA SER A 2 16.09 -0.35 -7.23
C SER A 2 15.14 -1.18 -6.34
N PRO A 3 14.34 -2.10 -6.91
CA PRO A 3 13.32 -2.83 -6.16
C PRO A 3 13.91 -3.67 -5.02
N GLU A 4 15.11 -4.22 -5.21
CA GLU A 4 15.83 -5.00 -4.21
C GLU A 4 16.17 -4.18 -2.96
N THR A 5 16.69 -2.96 -3.14
CA THR A 5 16.98 -2.06 -2.02
C THR A 5 15.71 -1.64 -1.28
N CYS A 6 14.62 -1.40 -2.02
CA CYS A 6 13.31 -1.08 -1.44
C CYS A 6 12.80 -2.24 -0.59
N PHE A 7 12.95 -3.48 -1.06
CA PHE A 7 12.53 -4.66 -0.34
C PHE A 7 13.32 -4.86 0.95
N VAL A 8 14.66 -4.76 0.90
CA VAL A 8 15.52 -4.92 2.10
C VAL A 8 15.21 -3.88 3.18
N LYS A 9 14.93 -2.64 2.78
CA LYS A 9 14.69 -1.54 3.74
C LYS A 9 13.26 -1.48 4.24
N TYR A 10 12.28 -1.66 3.35
CA TYR A 10 10.87 -1.36 3.65
C TYR A 10 9.96 -2.60 3.60
N GLY A 11 10.43 -3.72 3.07
CA GLY A 11 9.61 -4.93 2.89
C GLY A 11 8.61 -4.84 1.73
N ALA A 12 8.80 -3.89 0.81
CA ALA A 12 7.92 -3.67 -0.34
C ALA A 12 8.72 -3.52 -1.64
N VAL A 13 8.07 -3.75 -2.78
CA VAL A 13 8.69 -3.66 -4.12
C VAL A 13 8.26 -2.37 -4.79
N SER A 14 9.19 -1.44 -5.03
CA SER A 14 8.87 -0.21 -5.74
C SER A 14 8.50 -0.48 -7.22
N LEU A 15 7.44 0.15 -7.72
CA LEU A 15 7.10 0.13 -9.15
C LEU A 15 7.68 1.36 -9.86
N LYS A 16 8.09 1.19 -11.12
CA LYS A 16 8.45 2.31 -11.98
C LYS A 16 7.17 2.85 -12.62
N SER A 17 6.68 3.97 -12.11
CA SER A 17 5.44 4.61 -12.49
C SER A 17 5.60 6.13 -12.48
N LYS A 18 4.76 6.86 -13.23
CA LYS A 18 4.60 8.31 -13.05
C LYS A 18 4.13 8.68 -11.64
N ALA A 19 3.42 7.78 -10.98
CA ALA A 19 2.98 7.91 -9.59
C ALA A 19 3.99 7.36 -8.57
N CYS A 20 5.29 7.26 -8.92
CA CYS A 20 6.29 6.66 -8.04
C CYS A 20 6.44 7.36 -6.68
N HIS A 21 6.31 8.69 -6.63
CA HIS A 21 6.40 9.45 -5.38
C HIS A 21 5.25 9.12 -4.42
N GLU A 22 4.05 8.95 -4.97
CA GLU A 22 2.85 8.58 -4.21
C GLU A 22 2.96 7.15 -3.69
N ILE A 23 3.40 6.22 -4.55
CA ILE A 23 3.69 4.84 -4.19
C ILE A 23 4.76 4.76 -3.09
N ALA A 24 5.82 5.58 -3.18
CA ALA A 24 6.87 5.62 -2.17
C ALA A 24 6.35 6.11 -0.80
N LEU A 25 5.48 7.13 -0.78
CA LEU A 25 4.82 7.59 0.44
C LEU A 25 3.97 6.48 1.08
N ARG A 26 3.21 5.73 0.27
CA ARG A 26 2.40 4.61 0.77
C ARG A 26 3.25 3.46 1.33
N ILE A 27 4.36 3.11 0.66
CA ILE A 27 5.32 2.12 1.15
C ILE A 27 5.91 2.56 2.51
N LEU A 28 6.25 3.83 2.65
CA LEU A 28 6.78 4.36 3.90
C LEU A 28 5.74 4.30 5.02
N LEU A 29 4.50 4.71 4.76
CA LEU A 29 3.40 4.63 5.74
C LEU A 29 3.13 3.19 6.16
N GLN A 30 3.09 2.25 5.21
CA GLN A 30 2.96 0.82 5.51
C GLN A 30 4.05 0.37 6.47
N HIS A 31 5.29 0.67 6.13
CA HIS A 31 6.43 0.19 6.87
C HIS A 31 6.38 0.64 8.34
N ILE A 32 6.01 1.90 8.56
CA ILE A 32 5.81 2.45 9.90
C ILE A 32 4.61 1.77 10.61
N ALA A 33 3.47 1.60 9.93
CA ALA A 33 2.28 0.98 10.50
C ALA A 33 2.52 -0.48 10.91
N ALA A 34 3.16 -1.26 10.03
CA ALA A 34 3.53 -2.64 10.29
C ALA A 34 4.51 -2.76 11.45
N HIS A 35 5.49 -1.85 11.57
CA HIS A 35 6.40 -1.82 12.71
C HIS A 35 5.70 -1.45 14.01
N ALA A 36 4.86 -0.40 14.02
CA ALA A 36 4.09 0.01 15.19
C ALA A 36 3.14 -1.10 15.67
N GLY A 37 2.51 -1.81 14.72
CA GLY A 37 1.57 -2.89 14.99
C GLY A 37 2.17 -4.04 15.82
N ARG A 38 3.46 -4.36 15.60
CA ARG A 38 4.18 -5.38 16.40
C ARG A 38 4.25 -5.03 17.90
N TYR A 39 4.16 -3.74 18.22
CA TYR A 39 4.17 -3.24 19.60
C TYR A 39 2.76 -2.87 20.11
N GLY A 40 1.69 -3.31 19.42
CA GLY A 40 0.32 -2.99 19.82
C GLY A 40 -0.05 -1.52 19.67
N ARG A 41 0.67 -0.80 18.81
CA ARG A 41 0.44 0.62 18.48
C ARG A 41 -0.03 0.75 17.04
N TYR A 42 -0.84 1.77 16.77
CA TYR A 42 -1.29 2.13 15.43
C TYR A 42 -0.90 3.57 15.12
N ILE A 43 -0.75 3.87 13.83
CA ILE A 43 -0.43 5.21 13.36
C ILE A 43 -1.64 5.88 12.75
N VAL A 44 -1.70 7.20 12.86
CA VAL A 44 -2.60 8.07 12.11
C VAL A 44 -1.73 9.05 11.32
N PRO A 45 -1.69 8.96 9.98
CA PRO A 45 -0.99 9.94 9.17
C PRO A 45 -1.67 11.32 9.28
N LEU A 46 -0.89 12.36 9.52
CA LEU A 46 -1.34 13.75 9.60
C LEU A 46 -1.03 14.51 8.31
N LEU A 47 0.15 14.24 7.74
CA LEU A 47 0.63 14.90 6.52
C LEU A 47 1.67 14.02 5.83
N SER A 48 1.59 13.93 4.51
CA SER A 48 2.52 13.18 3.65
C SER A 48 2.90 14.08 2.48
N VAL A 49 4.19 14.39 2.34
CA VAL A 49 4.68 15.30 1.30
C VAL A 49 5.85 14.69 0.56
N SER A 50 5.85 14.85 -0.76
CA SER A 50 7.01 14.61 -1.61
C SER A 50 7.54 15.96 -2.08
N VAL A 51 8.79 16.27 -1.76
CA VAL A 51 9.45 17.53 -2.16
C VAL A 51 10.75 17.18 -2.86
N ASP A 52 10.81 17.50 -4.15
CA ASP A 52 11.94 17.24 -5.05
C ASP A 52 12.51 15.82 -4.95
N PHE A 53 13.51 15.62 -4.09
CA PHE A 53 14.27 14.37 -3.96
C PHE A 53 14.04 13.61 -2.63
N TYR A 54 13.12 14.06 -1.78
CA TYR A 54 12.78 13.35 -0.55
C TYR A 54 11.28 13.34 -0.27
N ILE A 55 10.87 12.35 0.52
CA ILE A 55 9.52 12.23 1.05
C ILE A 55 9.54 12.40 2.56
N ARG A 56 8.52 13.04 3.13
CA ARG A 56 8.35 13.23 4.57
C ARG A 56 6.92 12.91 4.98
N VAL A 57 6.78 12.12 6.03
CA VAL A 57 5.48 11.78 6.63
C VAL A 57 5.46 12.23 8.09
N PHE A 58 4.34 12.79 8.50
CA PHE A 58 4.05 13.16 9.88
C PHE A 58 2.96 12.22 10.37
N VAL A 59 3.27 11.44 11.40
CA VAL A 59 2.37 10.42 11.93
C VAL A 59 2.16 10.65 13.42
N ARG A 60 0.95 10.41 13.90
CA ARG A 60 0.64 10.35 15.32
C ARG A 60 0.48 8.89 15.72
N ILE A 61 1.12 8.50 16.81
CA ILE A 61 1.12 7.13 17.30
C ILE A 61 0.18 7.03 18.48
N TYR A 62 -0.65 5.99 18.47
CA TYR A 62 -1.58 5.67 19.54
C TYR A 62 -1.45 4.21 19.94
N THR A 63 -1.85 3.88 21.17
CA THR A 63 -1.89 2.50 21.66
C THR A 63 -3.29 1.93 21.43
N GLY A 64 -3.40 0.73 20.86
CA GLY A 64 -4.69 0.10 20.62
C GLY A 64 -4.62 -1.10 19.68
N GLN A 65 -4.64 -2.31 20.26
CA GLN A 65 -4.49 -3.57 19.52
C GLN A 65 -5.63 -3.87 18.55
N ILE A 66 -6.85 -3.41 18.86
CA ILE A 66 -8.01 -3.57 17.98
C ILE A 66 -7.75 -2.84 16.65
N LYS A 67 -7.33 -1.58 16.73
CA LYS A 67 -6.99 -0.77 15.54
C LYS A 67 -5.77 -1.31 14.79
N CYS A 68 -4.80 -1.92 15.48
CA CYS A 68 -3.70 -2.62 14.79
C CYS A 68 -4.23 -3.74 13.88
N LYS A 69 -5.23 -4.50 14.33
CA LYS A 69 -5.85 -5.57 13.52
C LYS A 69 -6.65 -5.01 12.35
N GLU A 70 -7.33 -3.87 12.56
CA GLU A 70 -8.03 -3.15 11.50
C GLU A 70 -7.10 -2.68 10.38
N ASN A 71 -5.80 -2.48 10.64
CA ASN A 71 -4.85 -2.08 9.60
C ASN A 71 -4.79 -3.07 8.42
N THR A 72 -5.16 -4.34 8.66
CA THR A 72 -5.23 -5.37 7.62
C THR A 72 -6.20 -4.98 6.50
N SER A 73 -7.28 -4.25 6.79
CA SER A 73 -8.23 -3.79 5.76
C SER A 73 -7.70 -2.63 4.93
N ASN A 74 -6.62 -1.98 5.36
CA ASN A 74 -5.95 -0.92 4.62
C ASN A 74 -4.83 -1.48 3.72
N LEU A 75 -4.55 -2.79 3.74
CA LEU A 75 -3.54 -3.37 2.87
C LEU A 75 -4.12 -3.63 1.48
N GLY A 76 -3.29 -3.45 0.44
CA GLY A 76 -3.66 -3.76 -0.93
C GLY A 76 -2.48 -4.18 -1.80
N MET A 77 -2.79 -4.63 -3.00
CA MET A 77 -1.83 -4.85 -4.08
C MET A 77 -2.17 -3.91 -5.23
N ILE A 78 -1.16 -3.36 -5.87
CA ILE A 78 -1.30 -2.52 -7.05
C ILE A 78 -0.88 -3.34 -8.27
N TYR A 79 -1.79 -3.40 -9.23
CA TYR A 79 -1.56 -3.93 -10.56
C TYR A 79 -1.39 -2.76 -11.52
N GLN A 80 -0.19 -2.61 -12.08
CA GLN A 80 0.12 -1.56 -13.03
C GLN A 80 0.32 -2.14 -14.43
N CYS A 81 -0.44 -1.67 -15.41
CA CYS A 81 -0.23 -2.07 -16.81
C CYS A 81 1.11 -1.54 -17.34
N THR A 82 1.89 -2.38 -18.02
CA THR A 82 3.20 -2.00 -18.60
C THR A 82 3.10 -1.16 -19.87
N GLY A 83 1.92 -1.11 -20.51
CA GLY A 83 1.68 -0.33 -21.72
C GLY A 83 1.07 1.03 -21.42
N CYS A 84 -0.15 1.05 -20.87
CA CYS A 84 -0.91 2.30 -20.64
C CYS A 84 -0.79 2.87 -19.21
N GLU A 85 0.00 2.24 -18.34
CA GLU A 85 0.22 2.66 -16.94
C GLU A 85 -1.04 2.71 -16.06
N THR A 86 -2.18 2.19 -16.53
CA THR A 86 -3.41 2.07 -15.73
C THR A 86 -3.11 1.26 -14.45
N MET A 87 -3.52 1.80 -13.30
CA MET A 87 -3.36 1.17 -12.00
C MET A 87 -4.70 0.67 -11.47
N THR A 88 -4.73 -0.58 -11.01
CA THR A 88 -5.87 -1.18 -10.33
C THR A 88 -5.43 -1.66 -8.96
N ILE A 89 -6.22 -1.35 -7.94
CA ILE A 89 -5.94 -1.74 -6.56
C ILE A 89 -6.75 -2.98 -6.20
N HIS A 90 -6.09 -3.97 -5.62
CA HIS A 90 -6.69 -5.15 -5.03
C HIS A 90 -6.56 -5.09 -3.51
N PRO A 91 -7.63 -4.78 -2.76
CA PRO A 91 -7.56 -4.73 -1.30
C PRO A 91 -7.31 -6.14 -0.75
N LEU A 92 -6.38 -6.31 0.18
CA LEU A 92 -6.03 -7.60 0.79
C LEU A 92 -6.93 -7.97 1.98
N GLY A 93 -7.71 -7.02 2.49
CA GLY A 93 -8.66 -7.23 3.56
C GLY A 93 -9.84 -6.28 3.47
N MET A 94 -11.04 -6.76 3.80
CA MET A 94 -12.23 -5.93 3.93
C MET A 94 -12.77 -6.00 5.35
N LYS A 95 -13.10 -4.85 5.94
CA LYS A 95 -13.68 -4.76 7.28
C LYS A 95 -15.10 -5.33 7.28
N LYS A 96 -15.38 -6.35 8.10
CA LYS A 96 -16.76 -6.76 8.42
C LYS A 96 -17.28 -5.94 9.60
N LEU A 97 -18.59 -5.65 9.61
CA LEU A 97 -19.28 -5.01 10.73
C LEU A 97 -19.10 -5.79 12.05
N ASN A 98 -19.00 -7.12 11.97
CA ASN A 98 -18.97 -8.04 13.13
C ASN A 98 -17.56 -8.60 13.41
N ALA A 99 -16.58 -7.71 13.57
CA ALA A 99 -15.23 -8.03 14.08
C ALA A 99 -14.45 -9.15 13.35
N GLY A 100 -14.27 -9.01 12.03
CA GLY A 100 -13.40 -9.89 11.25
C GLY A 100 -12.96 -9.29 9.92
N CYS A 101 -11.86 -9.78 9.36
CA CYS A 101 -11.39 -9.40 8.03
C CYS A 101 -11.92 -10.41 7.01
N LYS A 102 -12.63 -9.94 5.97
CA LYS A 102 -12.99 -10.77 4.82
C LYS A 102 -11.85 -10.70 3.80
N LEU A 103 -11.39 -11.86 3.34
CA LEU A 103 -10.42 -11.92 2.26
C LEU A 103 -11.10 -11.57 0.93
N PRO A 104 -10.46 -10.76 0.08
CA PRO A 104 -10.95 -10.51 -1.27
C PRO A 104 -10.90 -11.80 -2.10
N VAL A 105 -11.68 -11.86 -3.18
CA VAL A 105 -11.67 -13.00 -4.09
C VAL A 105 -10.93 -12.61 -5.37
N GLY A 106 -9.85 -13.32 -5.66
CA GLY A 106 -9.14 -13.29 -6.94
C GLY A 106 -8.52 -11.94 -7.33
N PRO A 107 -7.61 -11.91 -8.31
CA PRO A 107 -7.11 -10.65 -8.84
C PRO A 107 -8.25 -9.85 -9.49
N PRO A 108 -8.28 -8.51 -9.35
CA PRO A 108 -9.31 -7.66 -9.95
C PRO A 108 -9.04 -7.41 -11.44
N VAL A 109 -7.93 -7.94 -11.96
CA VAL A 109 -7.48 -7.79 -13.34
C VAL A 109 -7.25 -9.17 -13.94
N ASP A 110 -7.51 -9.27 -15.24
CA ASP A 110 -7.16 -10.43 -16.04
C ASP A 110 -5.64 -10.43 -16.35
N GLN A 111 -5.14 -11.48 -17.00
CA GLN A 111 -3.74 -11.62 -17.39
C GLN A 111 -3.25 -10.45 -18.26
N LEU A 112 -4.15 -9.89 -19.08
CA LEU A 112 -3.89 -8.78 -19.99
C LEU A 112 -4.75 -7.56 -19.65
N CYS A 113 -4.21 -6.37 -19.92
CA CYS A 113 -4.91 -5.12 -19.70
C CYS A 113 -6.12 -4.99 -20.63
N LYS A 114 -7.27 -4.58 -20.06
CA LYS A 114 -8.51 -4.35 -20.81
C LYS A 114 -8.40 -3.27 -21.90
N PHE A 115 -7.45 -2.35 -21.77
CA PHE A 115 -7.31 -1.21 -22.69
C PHE A 115 -6.29 -1.45 -23.80
N CYS A 116 -5.10 -1.95 -23.47
CA CYS A 116 -3.99 -2.06 -24.44
C CYS A 116 -3.40 -3.48 -24.57
N ARG A 117 -3.99 -4.48 -23.89
CA ARG A 117 -3.57 -5.89 -23.91
C ARG A 117 -2.12 -6.18 -23.50
N TYR A 118 -1.42 -5.22 -22.90
CA TYR A 118 -0.13 -5.47 -22.26
C TYR A 118 -0.31 -6.15 -20.90
N LYS A 119 0.77 -6.77 -20.41
CA LYS A 119 0.82 -7.42 -19.08
C LYS A 119 0.81 -6.39 -17.95
N HIS A 120 0.64 -6.88 -16.72
CA HIS A 120 0.67 -6.05 -15.52
C HIS A 120 1.92 -6.37 -14.68
N HIS A 121 2.56 -5.33 -14.16
CA HIS A 121 3.44 -5.44 -13.00
C HIS A 121 2.61 -5.45 -11.73
N VAL A 122 3.10 -6.11 -10.69
CA VAL A 122 2.41 -6.29 -9.42
C VAL A 122 3.32 -5.85 -8.29
N SER A 123 2.77 -5.09 -7.34
CA SER A 123 3.44 -4.76 -6.09
C SER A 123 2.45 -4.74 -4.92
N ILE A 124 2.93 -5.04 -3.72
CA ILE A 124 2.16 -4.97 -2.48
C ILE A 124 2.39 -3.60 -1.81
N ILE A 125 1.31 -2.89 -1.49
CA ILE A 125 1.34 -1.53 -0.93
C ILE A 125 0.20 -1.38 0.08
N GLU A 126 0.45 -0.75 1.23
CA GLU A 126 -0.65 -0.33 2.10
C GLU A 126 -1.42 0.83 1.48
N VAL A 127 -2.68 0.56 1.17
CA VAL A 127 -3.66 1.55 0.79
C VAL A 127 -4.20 2.16 2.07
N VAL A 128 -3.39 3.02 2.70
CA VAL A 128 -3.96 3.92 3.69
C VAL A 128 -4.95 4.81 2.95
N MET A 129 -6.23 4.54 3.14
CA MET A 129 -7.32 5.45 2.77
C MET A 129 -7.15 6.65 3.69
N LEU A 130 -6.44 7.67 3.20
CA LEU A 130 -6.59 9.02 3.71
C LEU A 130 -7.98 9.46 3.26
N GLU A 131 -8.99 9.21 4.09
CA GLU A 131 -10.24 9.98 4.05
C GLU A 131 -9.98 11.39 4.62
#